data_AF-U7Q6Z6-F1
#
_entry.id   AF-U7Q6Z6-F1
#
_cell.length_a   1.000
_cell.length_b   1.000
_cell.length_c   1.000
_cell.angle_alpha   90.00
_cell.angle_beta   90.00
_cell.angle_gamma   90.00
#
_symmetry.space_group_name_H-M   'P 1'
#
loop_
_entity.id
_entity.type
_entity.pdbx_description
1 polymer ?
#
loop_
_entity_poly.entity_id
_entity_poly.type
_entity_poly.pdbx_seq_one_letter_code
_entity_poly.pdbx_strand_id
1 'polypeptide(L)'
;MLQLSKSLRMRTLASLEDSYELCRQITAEYSKTFYMGTQLMPFAKRRAIWAIYVWCRRTDEWVDGPLASSTTAETLDHWEKHLESIFAGDPIDDEDVALVDTLSQFPLDIQPFRDMIAGQRMDLYRSRYETFEELKLYCYRVAG
;
A
#
# COMPACT_ATOMS: atom_id res chain seq x y z
N MET A 1 23.68 -36.27 1.12
CA MET A 1 24.61 -35.27 0.55
C MET A 1 23.83 -34.46 -0.47
N LEU A 2 24.01 -33.13 -0.46
CA LEU A 2 23.34 -32.07 -1.23
C LEU A 2 23.23 -32.39 -2.76
N GLN A 3 22.30 -31.84 -3.54
CA GLN A 3 22.09 -30.40 -3.77
C GLN A 3 20.70 -30.03 -4.31
N LEU A 4 20.32 -28.83 -3.90
CA LEU A 4 19.24 -27.97 -4.38
C LEU A 4 19.31 -27.70 -5.88
N SER A 5 18.18 -27.79 -6.57
CA SER A 5 17.82 -26.83 -7.63
C SER A 5 16.29 -26.72 -7.73
N LYS A 6 15.65 -26.17 -6.69
CA LYS A 6 14.36 -25.50 -6.91
C LYS A 6 14.69 -24.20 -7.63
N SER A 7 14.63 -24.25 -8.95
CA SER A 7 14.62 -23.07 -9.82
C SER A 7 13.69 -22.02 -9.20
N LEU A 8 14.26 -20.89 -8.77
CA LEU A 8 13.53 -19.66 -8.53
C LEU A 8 12.88 -19.30 -9.86
N ARG A 9 11.61 -19.69 -10.05
CA ARG A 9 10.81 -19.12 -11.13
C ARG A 9 10.76 -17.63 -10.86
N MET A 10 11.48 -16.84 -11.66
CA MET A 10 11.25 -15.40 -11.75
C MET A 10 9.78 -15.25 -12.14
N ARG A 11 8.95 -14.80 -11.20
CA ARG A 11 7.55 -14.47 -11.48
C ARG A 11 7.59 -13.24 -12.38
N THR A 12 7.03 -13.35 -13.58
CA THR A 12 6.78 -12.19 -14.42
C THR A 12 5.65 -11.39 -13.78
N LEU A 13 5.89 -10.11 -13.52
CA LEU A 13 4.86 -9.20 -13.02
C LEU A 13 3.75 -9.00 -14.06
N ALA A 14 2.57 -8.59 -13.58
CA ALA A 14 1.46 -8.20 -14.42
C ALA A 14 1.84 -7.09 -15.42
N SER A 15 1.13 -7.03 -16.55
CA SER A 15 1.23 -5.90 -17.45
C SER A 15 0.73 -4.62 -16.77
N LEU A 16 1.11 -3.45 -17.27
CA LEU A 16 0.65 -2.18 -16.71
C LEU A 16 -0.89 -2.09 -16.68
N GLU A 17 -1.56 -2.51 -17.77
CA GLU A 17 -3.01 -2.44 -17.85
C GLU A 17 -3.67 -3.43 -16.87
N ASP A 18 -3.14 -4.64 -16.77
CA ASP A 18 -3.65 -5.65 -15.82
C ASP A 18 -3.45 -5.19 -14.37
N SER A 19 -2.31 -4.56 -14.05
CA SER A 19 -2.03 -4.02 -12.72
C SER A 19 -3.04 -2.93 -12.32
N TYR A 20 -3.36 -2.00 -13.22
CA TYR A 20 -4.39 -1.00 -12.95
C TYR A 20 -5.79 -1.59 -12.87
N GLU A 21 -6.10 -2.63 -13.65
CA GLU A 21 -7.38 -3.32 -13.57
C GLU A 21 -7.52 -4.09 -12.25
N LEU A 22 -6.45 -4.73 -11.76
CA LEU A 22 -6.40 -5.30 -10.41
C LEU A 22 -6.68 -4.21 -9.36
N CYS A 23 -6.00 -3.07 -9.48
CA CYS A 23 -6.20 -1.96 -8.56
C CYS A 23 -7.65 -1.43 -8.58
N ARG A 24 -8.27 -1.36 -9.76
CA ARG A 24 -9.67 -0.98 -9.93
C ARG A 24 -10.60 -1.96 -9.22
N GLN A 25 -10.39 -3.25 -9.42
CA GLN A 25 -11.21 -4.31 -8.83
C GLN A 25 -11.14 -4.30 -7.31
N ILE A 26 -9.93 -4.23 -6.74
CA ILE A 26 -9.71 -4.13 -5.30
C ILE A 26 -10.39 -2.88 -4.74
N THR A 27 -10.21 -1.71 -5.38
CA THR A 27 -10.84 -0.46 -4.93
C THR A 27 -12.37 -0.56 -4.94
N ALA A 28 -12.95 -1.15 -6.00
CA ALA A 28 -14.40 -1.32 -6.13
C ALA A 28 -14.99 -2.28 -5.09
N GLU A 29 -14.24 -3.30 -4.69
CA GLU A 29 -14.65 -4.28 -3.68
C GLU A 29 -14.59 -3.69 -2.27
N TYR A 30 -13.45 -3.11 -1.89
CA TYR A 30 -13.17 -2.72 -0.52
C TYR A 30 -13.67 -1.32 -0.14
N SER A 31 -13.93 -0.43 -1.10
CA SER A 31 -14.48 0.90 -0.81
C SER A 31 -15.45 1.39 -1.88
N LYS A 32 -16.68 0.90 -1.82
CA LYS A 32 -17.76 1.19 -2.80
C LYS A 32 -18.01 2.69 -2.98
N THR A 33 -18.14 3.44 -1.89
CA THR A 33 -18.39 4.89 -1.93
C THR A 33 -17.20 5.66 -2.49
N PHE A 34 -15.97 5.31 -2.08
CA PHE A 34 -14.76 5.93 -2.62
C PHE A 34 -14.62 5.63 -4.11
N TYR A 35 -14.78 4.37 -4.50
CA TYR A 35 -14.75 3.93 -5.90
C TYR A 35 -15.76 4.70 -6.76
N MET A 36 -17.01 4.84 -6.30
CA MET A 36 -18.01 5.66 -6.97
C MET A 36 -17.56 7.12 -7.14
N GLY A 37 -16.95 7.71 -6.11
CA GLY A 37 -16.36 9.04 -6.19
C GLY A 37 -15.27 9.16 -7.26
N THR A 38 -14.39 8.15 -7.37
CA THR A 38 -13.34 8.15 -8.42
C THR A 38 -13.89 8.12 -9.85
N GLN A 39 -15.13 7.63 -10.05
CA GLN A 39 -15.77 7.63 -11.38
C GLN A 39 -16.06 9.03 -11.93
N LEU A 40 -16.01 10.06 -11.08
CA LEU A 40 -16.16 11.46 -11.47
C LEU A 40 -14.83 12.12 -11.88
N MET A 41 -13.70 11.43 -11.68
CA MET A 41 -12.37 11.97 -11.98
C MET A 41 -11.96 11.72 -13.44
N PRO A 42 -11.04 12.54 -14.00
CA PRO A 42 -10.37 12.24 -15.27
C PRO A 42 -9.65 10.89 -15.25
N PHE A 43 -9.60 10.21 -16.40
CA PHE A 43 -9.13 8.83 -16.50
C PHE A 43 -7.75 8.58 -15.87
N ALA A 44 -6.74 9.40 -16.18
CA ALA A 44 -5.40 9.24 -15.63
C ALA A 44 -5.36 9.38 -14.09
N LYS A 45 -6.04 10.40 -13.55
CA LYS A 45 -6.12 10.62 -12.09
C LYS A 45 -6.90 9.52 -11.38
N ARG A 46 -7.97 9.03 -12.00
CA ARG A 46 -8.76 7.91 -11.48
C ARG A 46 -7.91 6.65 -11.28
N ARG A 47 -7.13 6.29 -12.31
CA ARG A 47 -6.21 5.15 -12.27
C ARG A 47 -5.14 5.31 -11.19
N ALA A 48 -4.52 6.49 -11.12
CA ALA A 48 -3.55 6.81 -10.08
C ALA A 48 -4.11 6.66 -8.66
N ILE A 49 -5.33 7.15 -8.43
CA ILE A 49 -6.00 7.03 -7.13
C ILE A 49 -6.30 5.58 -6.77
N TRP A 50 -6.65 4.71 -7.72
CA TRP A 50 -6.81 3.28 -7.44
C TRP A 50 -5.51 2.63 -6.99
N ALA A 51 -4.40 2.93 -7.66
CA ALA A 51 -3.09 2.39 -7.26
C ALA A 51 -2.69 2.84 -5.85
N ILE A 52 -2.87 4.13 -5.54
CA ILE A 52 -2.62 4.69 -4.20
C ILE A 52 -3.51 4.02 -3.15
N TYR A 53 -4.83 3.94 -3.41
CA TYR A 53 -5.78 3.32 -2.50
C TYR A 53 -5.43 1.86 -2.19
N VAL A 54 -5.00 1.11 -3.21
CA VAL A 54 -4.65 -0.31 -3.04
C VAL A 54 -3.39 -0.48 -2.23
N TRP A 55 -2.40 0.40 -2.40
CA TRP A 55 -1.23 0.42 -1.53
C TRP A 55 -1.61 0.74 -0.07
N CYS A 56 -2.48 1.73 0.15
CA CYS A 56 -3.02 2.03 1.48
C CYS A 56 -3.74 0.81 2.07
N ARG A 57 -4.62 0.17 1.30
CA ARG A 57 -5.36 -1.01 1.76
C ARG A 57 -4.42 -2.16 2.14
N ARG A 58 -3.41 -2.45 1.32
CA ARG A 58 -2.40 -3.48 1.62
C ARG A 58 -1.61 -3.13 2.89
N THR A 59 -1.39 -1.84 3.14
CA THR A 59 -0.72 -1.35 4.35
C THR A 59 -1.58 -1.57 5.60
N ASP A 60 -2.89 -1.28 5.55
CA ASP A 60 -3.83 -1.54 6.65
C ASP A 60 -3.96 -3.03 6.99
N GLU A 61 -3.95 -3.92 5.98
CA GLU A 61 -4.07 -5.37 6.18
C GLU A 61 -2.96 -5.95 7.07
N TRP A 62 -1.83 -5.25 7.23
CA TRP A 62 -0.80 -5.68 8.18
C TRP A 62 -1.27 -5.65 9.63
N VAL A 63 -2.16 -4.74 10.02
CA VAL A 63 -2.62 -4.63 11.42
C VAL A 63 -4.11 -4.93 11.59
N ASP A 64 -4.89 -4.91 10.52
CA ASP A 64 -6.32 -5.22 10.54
C ASP A 64 -6.67 -6.55 9.84
N GLY A 65 -5.74 -7.11 9.07
CA GLY A 65 -5.97 -8.30 8.25
C GLY A 65 -5.84 -9.63 9.01
N PRO A 66 -6.00 -10.77 8.33
CA PRO A 66 -5.93 -12.10 8.94
C PRO A 66 -4.59 -12.41 9.63
N LEU A 67 -3.52 -11.75 9.22
CA LEU A 67 -2.17 -11.92 9.78
C LEU A 67 -1.83 -10.89 10.87
N ALA A 68 -2.73 -9.98 11.21
CA ALA A 68 -2.52 -8.90 12.18
C ALA A 68 -1.90 -9.37 13.50
N SER A 69 -2.43 -10.47 14.06
CA SER A 69 -1.93 -11.05 15.32
C SER A 69 -0.47 -11.52 15.29
N SER A 70 0.10 -11.70 14.09
CA SER A 70 1.48 -12.11 13.86
C SER A 70 2.37 -11.01 13.30
N THR A 71 1.82 -9.81 13.08
CA THR A 71 2.57 -8.67 12.57
C THR A 71 3.45 -8.09 13.66
N THR A 72 4.72 -7.86 13.33
CA THR A 72 5.70 -7.26 14.24
C THR A 72 6.26 -5.97 13.67
N ALA A 73 7.10 -5.28 14.45
CA ALA A 73 7.84 -4.12 13.96
C ALA A 73 8.71 -4.49 12.74
N GLU A 74 9.32 -5.68 12.74
CA GLU A 74 10.13 -6.18 11.63
C GLU A 74 9.30 -6.47 10.38
N THR A 75 8.05 -6.91 10.52
CA THR A 75 7.12 -7.02 9.38
C THR A 75 6.93 -5.66 8.70
N LEU A 76 6.70 -4.61 9.49
CA LEU A 76 6.54 -3.26 8.98
C LEU A 76 7.86 -2.65 8.47
N ASP A 77 9.02 -3.05 9.00
CA ASP A 77 10.33 -2.67 8.43
C ASP A 77 10.54 -3.25 7.03
N HIS A 78 10.08 -4.48 6.79
CA HIS A 78 10.11 -5.07 5.45
C HIS A 78 9.13 -4.37 4.51
N TRP A 79 7.95 -4.01 4.99
CA TRP A 79 6.99 -3.22 4.22
C TRP A 79 7.50 -1.81 3.87
N GLU A 80 8.23 -1.17 4.79
CA GLU A 80 8.88 0.10 4.51
C GLU A 80 9.98 -0.02 3.46
N LYS A 81 10.79 -1.09 3.49
CA LYS A 81 11.75 -1.38 2.40
C LYS A 81 11.06 -1.65 1.07
N HIS A 82 9.89 -2.29 1.08
CA HIS A 82 9.06 -2.48 -0.10
C HIS A 82 8.63 -1.13 -0.69
N LEU A 83 8.13 -0.21 0.16
CA LEU A 83 7.81 1.15 -0.24
C LEU A 83 9.00 1.88 -0.89
N GLU A 84 10.20 1.77 -0.31
CA GLU A 84 11.41 2.37 -0.91
C GLU A 84 11.70 1.79 -2.30
N SER A 85 11.51 0.48 -2.52
CA SER A 85 11.65 -0.17 -3.83
C SER A 85 10.69 0.43 -4.85
N ILE A 86 9.41 0.60 -4.48
CA ILE A 86 8.40 1.22 -5.35
C ILE A 86 8.80 2.65 -5.73
N PHE A 87 9.25 3.45 -4.77
CA PHE A 87 9.68 4.83 -5.02
C PHE A 87 11.01 4.93 -5.79
N ALA A 88 11.84 3.88 -5.77
CA ALA A 88 13.00 3.74 -6.64
C ALA A 88 12.64 3.31 -8.08
N GLY A 89 11.37 2.95 -8.34
CA GLY A 89 10.89 2.49 -9.64
C GLY A 89 10.94 0.98 -9.83
N ASP A 90 11.16 0.21 -8.76
CA ASP A 90 11.33 -1.24 -8.78
C ASP A 90 10.10 -1.93 -8.14
N PRO A 91 9.09 -2.36 -8.92
CA PRO A 91 7.92 -3.06 -8.39
C PRO A 91 8.27 -4.49 -7.96
N ILE A 92 7.64 -4.97 -6.89
CA ILE A 92 7.86 -6.32 -6.32
C ILE A 92 6.63 -7.22 -6.56
N ASP A 93 5.43 -6.65 -6.44
CA ASP A 93 4.13 -7.31 -6.66
C ASP A 93 3.39 -6.71 -7.86
N ASP A 94 2.34 -7.40 -8.30
CA ASP A 94 1.58 -7.04 -9.50
C ASP A 94 0.92 -5.66 -9.36
N GLU A 95 0.41 -5.29 -8.18
CA GLU A 95 -0.20 -3.98 -7.91
C GLU A 95 0.81 -2.83 -7.88
N ASP A 96 2.08 -3.13 -7.60
CA ASP A 96 3.14 -2.11 -7.52
C ASP A 96 3.44 -1.51 -8.89
N VAL A 97 3.24 -2.28 -9.97
CA VAL A 97 3.48 -1.82 -11.34
C VAL A 97 2.66 -0.57 -11.64
N ALA A 98 1.39 -0.53 -11.24
CA ALA A 98 0.52 0.63 -11.37
C ALA A 98 0.96 1.81 -10.49
N LEU A 99 1.45 1.55 -9.27
CA LEU A 99 1.92 2.61 -8.38
C LEU A 99 3.24 3.22 -8.88
N VAL A 100 4.19 2.40 -9.36
CA VAL A 100 5.43 2.87 -9.99
C VAL A 100 5.13 3.76 -11.20
N ASP A 101 4.23 3.33 -12.08
CA ASP A 101 3.79 4.15 -13.21
C ASP A 101 3.11 5.45 -12.76
N THR A 102 2.27 5.38 -11.71
CA THR A 102 1.65 6.56 -11.10
C THR A 102 2.71 7.56 -10.60
N LEU A 103 3.75 7.10 -9.90
CA LEU A 103 4.85 7.93 -9.41
C LEU A 103 5.68 8.56 -10.54
N SER A 104 5.77 7.90 -11.69
CA SER A 104 6.45 8.47 -12.87
C SER A 104 5.65 9.62 -13.52
N GLN A 105 4.32 9.60 -13.39
CA GLN A 105 3.42 10.60 -13.99
C GLN A 105 3.08 11.75 -13.04
N PHE A 106 3.11 11.50 -11.73
CA PHE A 106 2.72 12.46 -10.70
C PHE A 106 3.85 12.57 -9.65
N PRO A 107 4.38 13.78 -9.38
CA PRO A 107 5.45 13.96 -8.41
C PRO A 107 4.91 13.89 -6.97
N LEU A 108 4.65 12.68 -6.49
CA LEU A 108 4.22 12.42 -5.12
C LEU A 108 5.44 12.36 -4.19
N ASP A 109 5.30 12.94 -3.00
CA ASP A 109 6.28 12.76 -1.92
C ASP A 109 6.10 11.38 -1.29
N ILE A 110 7.20 10.74 -0.90
CA ILE A 110 7.19 9.48 -0.16
C ILE A 110 6.76 9.67 1.29
N GLN A 111 6.90 10.88 1.84
CA GLN A 111 6.67 11.12 3.27
C GLN A 111 5.26 10.72 3.76
N PRO A 112 4.15 11.03 3.06
CA PRO A 112 2.81 10.57 3.46
C PRO A 112 2.69 9.03 3.51
N PHE A 113 3.39 8.31 2.63
CA PHE A 113 3.41 6.85 2.64
C PHE A 113 4.17 6.32 3.87
N ARG A 114 5.32 6.92 4.21
CA ARG A 114 6.04 6.60 5.45
C ARG A 114 5.23 6.94 6.69
N ASP A 115 4.52 8.07 6.68
CA ASP A 115 3.64 8.49 7.77
C ASP A 115 2.52 7.46 7.99
N MET A 116 1.94 6.90 6.92
CA MET A 116 0.96 5.82 7.02
C MET A 116 1.54 4.57 7.69
N ILE A 117 2.74 4.12 7.29
CA ILE A 117 3.42 3.00 7.96
C ILE A 117 3.68 3.32 9.44
N ALA A 118 4.09 4.56 9.75
CA ALA A 118 4.26 5.02 11.12
C ALA A 118 2.93 5.03 11.92
N GLY A 119 1.80 5.23 11.24
CA GLY A 119 0.46 5.02 11.79
C GLY A 119 0.21 3.57 12.17
N GLN A 120 0.47 2.64 11.25
CA GLN A 120 0.31 1.19 11.52
C GLN A 120 1.21 0.71 12.68
N ARG A 121 2.41 1.30 12.82
CA ARG A 121 3.29 1.02 13.98
C ARG A 121 2.67 1.45 15.31
N MET A 122 1.80 2.46 15.33
CA MET A 122 1.09 2.87 16.55
C MET A 122 0.08 1.79 16.96
N ASP A 123 -0.57 1.14 16.00
CA ASP A 123 -1.59 0.12 16.24
C ASP A 123 -1.03 -1.20 16.79
N LEU A 124 0.29 -1.46 16.62
CA LEU A 124 0.94 -2.63 17.22
C LEU A 124 0.92 -2.63 18.77
N TYR A 125 0.83 -1.46 19.41
CA TYR A 125 1.04 -1.35 20.85
C TYR A 125 -0.01 -0.49 21.57
N ARG A 126 -0.82 0.28 20.84
CA ARG A 126 -1.74 1.26 21.42
C ARG A 126 -3.17 0.96 21.00
N SER A 127 -4.08 0.97 21.97
CA SER A 127 -5.53 0.88 21.75
C SER A 127 -6.30 2.08 22.29
N ARG A 128 -5.60 3.06 22.90
CA ARG A 128 -6.18 4.29 23.44
C ARG A 128 -5.14 5.42 23.45
N TYR A 129 -5.62 6.63 23.20
CA TYR A 129 -4.85 7.88 23.27
C TYR A 129 -5.30 8.71 24.49
N GLU A 130 -4.36 9.32 25.19
CA GLU A 130 -4.64 10.08 26.42
C GLU A 130 -5.08 11.51 26.10
N THR A 131 -4.61 12.05 24.98
CA THR A 131 -4.93 13.42 24.56
C THR A 131 -5.48 13.47 23.15
N PHE A 132 -6.22 14.54 22.86
CA PHE A 132 -6.70 14.80 21.51
C PHE A 132 -5.56 14.99 20.50
N GLU A 133 -4.44 15.61 20.90
CA GLU A 133 -3.30 15.80 19.99
C GLU A 133 -2.64 14.48 19.58
N GLU A 134 -2.58 13.50 20.49
CA GLU A 134 -2.13 12.15 20.16
C GLU A 134 -3.09 11.44 19.20
N LEU A 135 -4.40 11.54 19.44
CA LEU A 135 -5.41 10.99 18.53
C LEU A 135 -5.35 11.67 17.16
N LYS A 136 -5.18 13.00 17.13
CA LYS A 136 -5.08 13.78 15.89
C LYS A 136 -3.84 13.38 15.09
N LEU A 137 -2.70 13.17 15.74
CA LEU A 137 -1.49 12.67 15.09
C LEU A 137 -1.72 11.28 14.48
N TYR A 138 -2.41 10.39 15.22
CA TYR A 138 -2.79 9.08 14.70
C TYR A 138 -3.68 9.23 13.46
N CYS A 139 -4.77 10.00 13.54
CA CYS A 139 -5.68 10.22 12.41
C CYS A 139 -4.98 10.84 11.20
N TYR A 140 -4.04 11.77 11.40
CA TYR A 140 -3.23 12.31 10.32
C TYR A 140 -2.42 11.21 9.62
N ARG A 141 -1.76 10.33 10.38
CA ARG A 141 -0.95 9.27 9.81
C ARG A 141 -1.77 8.25 9.02
N VAL A 142 -2.92 7.84 9.52
CA VAL A 142 -3.71 6.76 8.90
C VAL A 142 -4.75 7.25 7.89
N ALA A 143 -5.03 8.56 7.81
CA ALA A 143 -6.09 9.09 6.93
C ALA A 143 -5.92 10.56 6.45
N GLY A 144 -4.89 11.29 6.91
CA GLY A 144 -4.75 12.73 6.74
C GLY A 144 -4.27 13.23 5.38
#